data_AF-A0A2S1LWK1-F1
#
_entry.id   AF-A0A2S1LWK1-F1
#
_cell.length_a   1.000
_cell.length_b   1.000
_cell.length_c   1.000
_cell.angle_alpha   90.00
_cell.angle_beta   90.00
_cell.angle_gamma   90.00
#
_symmetry.space_group_name_H-M   'P 1'
#
loop_
_entity.id
_entity.type
_entity.pdbx_description
1 polymer ?
#
loop_
_entity_poly.entity_id
_entity_poly.type
_entity_poly.pdbx_seq_one_letter_code
_entity_poly.pdbx_strand_id
1 'polypeptide(L)'
;MLMVFCFILIIFVFIYFHVYISLKIKSNSILRKFRSEVDKTIIEINQATDRNINIIEIKIESLNRIIKEVDERIEILDQRLLGFNANSVSMNNNFGMKGDVSVYKNSLDYTIPTIEKNIIKEGYNIRQQVVSLYEQGMSLELIAKKLKLDLGEIELIISIHKGS
;
A
#
# COMPACT_ATOMS: atom_id res chain seq x y z
N MET A 1 -64.99 -45.18 3.94
CA MET A 1 -64.63 -44.18 2.90
C MET A 1 -64.00 -42.91 3.48
N LEU A 2 -64.54 -42.33 4.56
CA LEU A 2 -64.01 -41.08 5.14
C LEU A 2 -62.55 -41.19 5.64
N MET A 3 -62.19 -42.28 6.32
CA MET A 3 -60.80 -42.53 6.74
C MET A 3 -59.81 -42.63 5.57
N VAL A 4 -60.25 -43.20 4.44
CA VAL A 4 -59.42 -43.33 3.23
C VAL A 4 -59.18 -41.94 2.60
N PHE A 5 -60.20 -41.09 2.59
CA PHE A 5 -60.08 -39.71 2.12
C PHE A 5 -59.14 -38.88 3.00
N CYS A 6 -59.20 -39.03 4.32
CA CYS A 6 -58.26 -38.39 5.24
C CYS A 6 -56.81 -38.83 4.98
N PHE A 7 -56.57 -40.11 4.73
CA PHE A 7 -55.24 -40.62 4.40
C PHE A 7 -54.69 -40.01 3.10
N ILE A 8 -55.53 -39.90 2.07
CA ILE A 8 -55.14 -39.29 0.79
C ILE A 8 -54.78 -37.80 0.96
N LEU A 9 -55.56 -37.07 1.76
CA LEU A 9 -55.28 -35.66 2.07
C LEU A 9 -53.95 -35.48 2.79
N ILE A 10 -53.63 -36.35 3.76
CA ILE A 10 -52.36 -36.32 4.48
C ILE A 10 -51.18 -36.57 3.53
N ILE A 11 -51.31 -37.53 2.61
CA ILE A 11 -50.28 -37.82 1.60
C ILE A 11 -50.07 -36.61 0.69
N PHE A 12 -51.15 -35.95 0.28
CA PHE A 12 -51.07 -34.76 -0.58
C PHE A 12 -50.39 -33.59 0.12
N VAL A 13 -50.73 -33.35 1.40
CA VAL A 13 -50.09 -32.32 2.24
C VAL A 13 -48.61 -32.66 2.46
N PHE A 14 -48.28 -33.93 2.70
CA PHE A 14 -46.91 -34.38 2.86
C PHE A 14 -46.08 -34.17 1.59
N ILE A 15 -46.62 -34.51 0.42
CA ILE A 15 -45.98 -34.28 -0.88
C ILE A 15 -45.80 -32.78 -1.13
N TYR A 16 -46.84 -31.98 -0.89
CA TYR A 16 -46.77 -30.53 -1.04
C TYR A 16 -45.68 -29.94 -0.15
N PHE A 17 -45.64 -30.34 1.11
CA PHE A 17 -44.64 -29.90 2.09
C PHE A 17 -43.24 -30.35 1.70
N HIS A 18 -43.07 -31.59 1.24
CA HIS A 18 -41.79 -32.14 0.82
C HIS A 18 -41.23 -31.40 -0.41
N VAL A 19 -42.08 -31.08 -1.40
CA VAL A 19 -41.70 -30.27 -2.56
C VAL A 19 -41.36 -28.84 -2.14
N TYR A 20 -42.16 -28.24 -1.27
CA TYR A 20 -41.93 -26.89 -0.75
C TYR A 20 -40.59 -26.77 0.01
N ILE A 21 -40.28 -27.76 0.87
CA ILE A 21 -38.99 -27.85 1.57
C ILE A 21 -37.86 -28.08 0.58
N SER A 22 -38.00 -29.03 -0.35
CA SER A 22 -36.93 -29.37 -1.29
C SER A 22 -36.56 -28.21 -2.22
N LEU A 23 -37.53 -27.34 -2.53
CA LEU A 23 -37.28 -26.10 -3.26
C LEU A 23 -36.53 -25.05 -2.42
N LYS A 24 -36.84 -24.92 -1.13
CA LYS A 24 -36.23 -23.90 -0.24
C LYS A 24 -34.90 -24.32 0.37
N ILE A 25 -34.69 -25.63 0.58
CA ILE A 25 -33.56 -26.19 1.34
C ILE A 25 -32.30 -26.42 0.49
N LYS A 26 -32.25 -25.90 -0.75
CA LYS A 26 -31.08 -26.02 -1.64
C LYS A 26 -29.89 -25.19 -1.10
N SER A 27 -29.25 -25.74 -0.07
CA SER A 27 -28.02 -25.31 0.62
C SER A 27 -26.80 -25.15 -0.29
N ASN A 28 -26.95 -25.38 -1.60
CA ASN A 28 -25.95 -25.08 -2.62
C ASN A 28 -25.79 -23.58 -2.86
N SER A 29 -26.65 -22.72 -2.31
CA SER A 29 -26.47 -21.27 -2.35
C SER A 29 -25.40 -20.79 -1.36
N ILE A 30 -25.26 -21.41 -0.18
CA ILE A 30 -24.23 -21.07 0.81
C ILE A 30 -22.84 -21.40 0.26
N LEU A 31 -22.63 -22.62 -0.25
CA LEU A 31 -21.33 -23.03 -0.80
C LEU A 31 -20.93 -22.22 -2.04
N ARG A 32 -21.90 -21.83 -2.88
CA ARG A 32 -21.64 -20.92 -4.01
C ARG A 32 -21.25 -19.52 -3.55
N LYS A 33 -21.93 -18.97 -2.54
CA LYS A 33 -21.58 -17.67 -1.96
C LYS A 33 -20.20 -17.69 -1.33
N PHE A 34 -19.88 -18.73 -0.57
CA PHE A 34 -18.56 -18.90 0.04
C PHE A 34 -17.45 -19.00 -1.02
N ARG A 35 -17.63 -19.82 -2.06
CA ARG A 35 -16.66 -19.89 -3.17
C ARG A 35 -16.49 -18.55 -3.86
N SER A 36 -17.59 -17.86 -4.16
CA SER A 36 -17.55 -16.53 -4.77
C SER A 36 -16.86 -15.49 -3.88
N GLU A 37 -17.02 -15.58 -2.56
CA GLU A 37 -16.35 -14.69 -1.61
C GLU A 37 -14.85 -14.99 -1.60
N VAL A 38 -14.46 -16.27 -1.54
CA VAL A 38 -13.06 -16.69 -1.63
C VAL A 38 -12.42 -16.24 -2.94
N ASP A 39 -13.11 -16.40 -4.06
CA ASP A 39 -12.62 -15.95 -5.37
C ASP A 39 -12.42 -14.42 -5.38
N LYS A 40 -13.35 -13.66 -4.79
CA LYS A 40 -13.23 -12.21 -4.64
C LYS A 40 -12.04 -11.83 -3.76
N THR A 41 -11.88 -12.49 -2.62
CA THR A 41 -10.74 -12.27 -1.71
C THR A 41 -9.42 -12.62 -2.39
N ILE A 42 -9.35 -13.69 -3.20
CA ILE A 42 -8.14 -14.04 -3.96
C ILE A 42 -7.80 -12.93 -4.95
N ILE A 43 -8.79 -12.38 -5.66
CA ILE A 43 -8.57 -11.27 -6.61
C ILE A 43 -8.03 -10.04 -5.88
N GLU A 44 -8.64 -9.67 -4.75
CA GLU A 44 -8.21 -8.52 -3.93
C GLU A 44 -6.78 -8.70 -3.41
N ILE A 45 -6.45 -9.88 -2.87
CA ILE A 45 -5.10 -10.20 -2.41
C ILE A 45 -4.11 -10.16 -3.56
N ASN A 46 -4.46 -10.71 -4.72
CA ASN A 46 -3.56 -10.70 -5.88
C ASN A 46 -3.30 -9.27 -6.34
N GLN A 47 -4.33 -8.43 -6.42
CA GLN A 47 -4.20 -7.03 -6.77
C GLN A 47 -3.35 -6.24 -5.75
N ALA A 48 -3.55 -6.48 -4.46
CA ALA A 48 -2.73 -5.88 -3.41
C ALA A 48 -1.27 -6.37 -3.48
N THR A 49 -1.06 -7.64 -3.80
CA THR A 49 0.27 -8.25 -3.95
C THR A 49 1.00 -7.65 -5.15
N ASP A 50 0.35 -7.55 -6.32
CA ASP A 50 0.90 -6.92 -7.52
C ASP A 50 1.32 -5.46 -7.25
N ARG A 51 0.46 -4.71 -6.53
CA ARG A 51 0.78 -3.34 -6.12
C ARG A 51 1.98 -3.30 -5.18
N ASN A 52 2.05 -4.20 -4.20
CA ASN A 52 3.15 -4.26 -3.25
C ASN A 52 4.48 -4.63 -3.93
N ILE A 53 4.46 -5.58 -4.88
CA ILE A 53 5.62 -5.95 -5.69
C ILE A 53 6.11 -4.73 -6.47
N ASN A 54 5.22 -4.01 -7.15
CA ASN A 54 5.58 -2.80 -7.90
C ASN A 54 6.25 -1.74 -6.99
N ILE A 55 5.72 -1.51 -5.79
CA ILE A 55 6.34 -0.58 -4.82
C ILE A 55 7.73 -1.07 -4.39
N ILE A 56 7.89 -2.37 -4.16
CA ILE A 56 9.18 -2.97 -3.79
C ILE A 56 10.19 -2.83 -4.94
N GLU A 57 9.76 -3.08 -6.18
CA GLU A 57 10.60 -2.96 -7.37
C GLU A 57 11.13 -1.53 -7.55
N ILE A 58 10.26 -0.52 -7.41
CA ILE A 58 10.65 0.89 -7.46
C ILE A 58 11.67 1.22 -6.35
N LYS A 59 11.49 0.67 -5.14
CA LYS A 59 12.43 0.88 -4.03
C LYS A 59 13.78 0.20 -4.26
N ILE A 60 13.79 -0.98 -4.87
CA ILE A 60 15.03 -1.67 -5.24
C ILE A 60 15.78 -0.85 -6.30
N GLU A 61 15.07 -0.34 -7.31
CA GLU A 61 15.65 0.51 -8.35
C GLU A 61 16.25 1.79 -7.76
N SER A 62 15.52 2.47 -6.86
CA SER A 62 16.04 3.68 -6.21
C SER A 62 17.26 3.39 -5.34
N LEU A 63 17.27 2.28 -4.59
CA LEU A 63 18.40 1.88 -3.76
C LEU A 63 19.63 1.57 -4.61
N ASN A 64 19.48 0.82 -5.70
CA ASN A 64 20.56 0.53 -6.63
C ASN A 64 21.14 1.82 -7.26
N ARG A 65 20.28 2.80 -7.56
CA ARG A 65 20.73 4.10 -8.07
C ARG A 65 21.55 4.88 -7.05
N ILE A 66 21.13 4.88 -5.78
CA ILE A 66 21.86 5.53 -4.69
C ILE A 66 23.22 4.85 -4.46
N ILE A 67 23.27 3.51 -4.46
CA ILE A 67 24.52 2.75 -4.35
C ILE A 67 25.49 3.14 -5.45
N LYS A 68 25.01 3.15 -6.71
CA LYS A 68 25.83 3.55 -7.86
C LYS A 68 26.39 4.97 -7.72
N GLU A 69 25.60 5.91 -7.22
CA GLU A 69 26.05 7.29 -6.99
C GLU A 69 27.08 7.38 -5.85
N VAL A 70 26.96 6.55 -4.81
CA VAL A 70 27.97 6.45 -3.75
C VAL A 70 29.27 5.85 -4.31
N ASP A 71 29.20 4.79 -5.12
CA ASP A 71 30.36 4.17 -5.73
C ASP A 71 31.13 5.16 -6.63
N GLU A 72 30.42 5.92 -7.47
CA GLU A 72 31.01 6.96 -8.33
C GLU A 72 31.71 8.04 -7.49
N ARG A 73 31.10 8.44 -6.36
CA ARG A 73 31.70 9.44 -5.47
C ARG A 73 32.92 8.88 -4.72
N ILE A 74 32.91 7.61 -4.34
CA ILE A 74 34.08 6.94 -3.72
C ILE A 74 35.22 6.88 -4.72
N GLU A 75 34.96 6.54 -5.99
CA GLU A 75 35.95 6.50 -7.05
C GLU A 75 36.60 7.88 -7.26
N ILE A 76 35.80 8.94 -7.36
CA ILE A 76 36.31 10.31 -7.48
C ILE A 76 37.15 10.71 -6.25
N LEU A 77 36.74 10.26 -5.06
CA LEU A 77 37.46 10.55 -3.82
C LEU A 77 38.82 9.84 -3.77
N ASP A 78 38.86 8.56 -4.15
CA ASP A 78 40.08 7.77 -4.23
C ASP A 78 41.04 8.34 -5.28
N GLN A 79 40.52 8.71 -6.47
CA GLN A 79 41.30 9.37 -7.52
C GLN A 79 41.91 10.70 -7.03
N ARG A 80 41.18 11.50 -6.23
CA ARG A 80 41.73 12.71 -5.60
C ARG A 80 42.81 12.37 -4.57
N LEU A 81 42.57 11.41 -3.67
CA LEU A 81 43.55 11.02 -2.64
C LEU A 81 44.86 10.52 -3.26
N LEU A 82 44.76 9.71 -4.32
CA LEU A 82 45.92 9.21 -5.06
C LEU A 82 46.63 10.33 -5.84
N GLY A 83 45.88 11.25 -6.46
CA GLY A 83 46.43 12.41 -7.18
C GLY A 83 47.11 13.47 -6.29
N PHE A 84 46.66 13.64 -5.05
CA PHE A 84 47.29 14.55 -4.08
C PHE A 84 48.66 14.06 -3.58
N ASN A 85 48.92 12.75 -3.63
CA ASN A 85 50.21 12.17 -3.21
C ASN A 85 51.30 12.32 -4.30
N ALA A 86 50.92 12.38 -5.58
CA ALA A 86 51.88 12.53 -6.69
C ALA A 86 52.42 13.97 -6.87
N ASN A 87 51.69 15.00 -6.41
CA ASN A 87 52.02 16.40 -6.65
C ASN A 87 52.38 17.21 -5.38
N SER A 88 52.59 16.57 -4.22
CA SER A 88 52.93 17.26 -2.97
C SER A 88 54.34 16.92 -2.44
N VAL A 89 55.34 17.02 -3.32
CA VAL A 89 56.73 17.30 -2.88
C VAL A 89 57.29 18.47 -3.70
N SER A 90 56.65 19.63 -3.62
CA SER A 90 57.31 20.95 -3.75
C SER A 90 56.32 22.09 -3.51
N MET A 91 56.35 22.69 -2.31
CA MET A 91 56.12 24.12 -2.02
C MET A 91 55.99 24.25 -0.50
N ASN A 92 57.11 24.52 0.18
CA ASN A 92 57.58 25.86 0.56
C ASN A 92 56.65 26.58 1.54
N ASN A 93 57.20 26.76 2.73
CA ASN A 93 56.61 27.40 3.89
C ASN A 93 56.28 28.86 3.59
N ASN A 94 55.04 29.25 3.87
CA ASN A 94 54.56 30.58 4.28
C ASN A 94 53.23 30.89 3.61
N PHE A 95 52.11 30.57 4.25
CA PHE A 95 50.99 31.53 4.32
C PHE A 95 49.98 31.13 5.40
N GLY A 96 49.60 32.09 6.23
CA GLY A 96 48.77 31.88 7.40
C GLY A 96 47.37 31.38 7.06
N MET A 97 46.96 30.28 7.71
CA MET A 97 45.54 29.98 7.89
C MET A 97 44.95 30.97 8.90
N LYS A 98 44.48 32.12 8.41
CA LYS A 98 43.24 32.65 8.94
C LYS A 98 42.17 31.61 8.62
N GLY A 99 41.62 31.00 9.67
CA GLY A 99 40.58 30.00 9.56
C GLY A 99 39.31 30.62 8.99
N ASP A 100 39.11 30.46 7.69
CA ASP A 100 37.80 30.58 7.06
C ASP A 100 37.03 29.28 7.35
N VAL A 101 36.42 29.26 8.52
CA VAL A 101 35.54 28.22 9.07
C VAL A 101 34.18 28.15 8.32
N SER A 102 34.04 28.78 7.15
CA SER A 102 32.75 28.93 6.48
C SER A 102 32.49 28.01 5.28
N VAL A 103 33.34 27.03 4.95
CA VAL A 103 33.10 26.14 3.80
C VAL A 103 32.42 24.80 4.18
N TYR A 104 32.30 24.46 5.46
CA TYR A 104 31.58 23.26 5.92
C TYR A 104 30.16 23.53 6.41
N LYS A 105 29.45 24.51 5.83
CA LYS A 105 28.05 24.79 6.17
C LYS A 105 27.12 24.88 4.96
N ASN A 106 27.37 24.11 3.91
CA ASN A 106 26.44 24.03 2.79
C ASN A 106 26.49 22.70 2.03
N SER A 107 26.05 21.62 2.67
CA SER A 107 25.57 20.39 2.01
C SER A 107 25.06 19.33 3.01
N LEU A 108 24.22 19.75 3.96
CA LEU A 108 23.18 18.86 4.52
C LEU A 108 21.83 19.12 3.84
N ASP A 109 21.86 19.61 2.60
CA ASP A 109 20.74 19.47 1.70
C ASP A 109 20.86 18.09 1.06
N TYR A 110 20.52 17.06 1.85
CA TYR A 110 20.12 15.79 1.27
C TYR A 110 18.79 16.05 0.58
N THR A 111 18.85 16.65 -0.62
CA THR A 111 17.75 16.58 -1.56
C THR A 111 17.65 15.11 -1.95
N ILE A 112 16.85 14.39 -1.16
CA ILE A 112 16.25 13.13 -1.57
C ILE A 112 15.83 13.31 -3.02
N PRO A 113 16.35 12.52 -3.98
CA PRO A 113 15.94 12.65 -5.37
C PRO A 113 14.42 12.55 -5.43
N THR A 114 13.82 13.49 -6.17
CA THR A 114 12.40 13.88 -6.31
C THR A 114 11.36 12.76 -6.48
N ILE A 115 11.79 11.49 -6.54
CA ILE A 115 10.96 10.30 -6.70
C ILE A 115 10.38 9.82 -5.35
N GLU A 116 11.14 9.89 -4.25
CA GLU A 116 10.63 9.50 -2.92
C GLU A 116 9.61 10.52 -2.38
N LYS A 117 9.75 11.80 -2.76
CA LYS A 117 8.80 12.85 -2.38
C LYS A 117 7.44 12.70 -3.05
N ASN A 118 7.29 11.98 -4.16
CA ASN A 118 5.98 11.74 -4.78
C ASN A 118 5.28 10.51 -4.19
N ILE A 119 6.00 9.41 -3.93
CA ILE A 119 5.40 8.15 -3.44
C ILE A 119 5.07 8.24 -1.94
N ILE A 120 5.93 8.88 -1.13
CA ILE A 120 5.64 9.14 0.29
C ILE A 120 4.66 10.30 0.46
N LYS A 121 4.65 11.31 -0.44
CA LYS A 121 3.56 12.30 -0.47
C LYS A 121 2.24 11.66 -0.81
N GLU A 122 2.13 10.80 -1.83
CA GLU A 122 0.84 10.26 -2.22
C GLU A 122 0.21 9.42 -1.10
N GLY A 123 0.96 8.55 -0.43
CA GLY A 123 0.44 7.78 0.71
C GLY A 123 0.08 8.63 1.94
N TYR A 124 0.86 9.68 2.22
CA TYR A 124 0.55 10.65 3.28
C TYR A 124 -0.64 11.55 2.91
N ASN A 125 -0.73 11.96 1.64
CA ASN A 125 -1.81 12.77 1.08
C ASN A 125 -3.11 11.98 1.07
N ILE A 126 -3.10 10.69 0.73
CA ILE A 126 -4.30 9.84 0.78
C ILE A 126 -4.88 9.79 2.20
N ARG A 127 -4.05 9.54 3.22
CA ARG A 127 -4.52 9.53 4.62
C ARG A 127 -5.08 10.89 5.03
N GLN A 128 -4.39 11.98 4.71
CA GLN A 128 -4.87 13.34 4.99
C GLN A 128 -6.15 13.70 4.20
N GLN A 129 -6.28 13.20 2.98
CA GLN A 129 -7.42 13.43 2.12
C GLN A 129 -8.65 12.66 2.61
N VAL A 130 -8.47 11.41 3.07
CA VAL A 130 -9.51 10.64 3.75
C VAL A 130 -9.98 11.36 5.01
N VAL A 131 -9.05 11.80 5.86
CA VAL A 131 -9.38 12.51 7.11
C VAL A 131 -10.10 13.83 6.83
N SER A 132 -9.61 14.66 5.91
CA SER A 132 -10.26 15.94 5.59
C SER A 132 -11.65 15.79 4.97
N LEU A 133 -11.89 14.77 4.15
CA LEU A 133 -13.22 14.48 3.60
C LEU A 133 -14.18 13.94 4.68
N TYR A 134 -13.65 13.18 5.63
CA TYR A 134 -14.42 12.69 6.79
C TYR A 134 -14.81 13.84 7.73
N GLU A 135 -13.89 14.77 8.03
CA GLU A 135 -14.16 15.98 8.82
C GLU A 135 -15.17 16.91 8.14
N GLN A 136 -15.27 16.88 6.80
CA GLN A 136 -16.31 17.58 6.04
C GLN A 136 -17.69 16.91 6.12
N GLY A 137 -17.83 15.81 6.85
CA GLY A 137 -19.09 15.08 7.04
C GLY A 137 -19.49 14.18 5.87
N MET A 138 -18.55 13.84 4.98
CA MET A 138 -18.81 12.93 3.85
C MET A 138 -18.94 11.48 4.33
N SER A 139 -19.88 10.71 3.77
CA SER A 139 -20.03 9.29 4.11
C SER A 139 -18.84 8.47 3.61
N LEU A 140 -18.46 7.43 4.37
CA LEU A 140 -17.29 6.59 4.07
C LEU A 140 -17.38 5.95 2.67
N GLU A 141 -18.59 5.57 2.25
CA GLU A 141 -18.85 4.99 0.92
C GLU A 141 -18.61 5.98 -0.23
N LEU A 142 -18.91 7.27 0.00
CA LEU A 142 -18.63 8.32 -0.99
C LEU A 142 -17.13 8.59 -1.07
N ILE A 143 -16.42 8.58 0.06
CA ILE A 143 -14.97 8.74 0.12
C ILE A 143 -14.29 7.58 -0.62
N ALA A 144 -14.74 6.35 -0.40
CA ALA A 144 -14.27 5.14 -1.08
C ALA A 144 -14.40 5.25 -2.60
N LYS A 145 -15.60 5.63 -3.06
CA LYS A 145 -15.87 5.80 -4.48
C LYS A 145 -15.05 6.94 -5.11
N LYS A 146 -14.84 8.03 -4.37
CA LYS A 146 -14.10 9.21 -4.84
C LYS A 146 -12.59 8.96 -4.94
N LEU A 147 -12.03 8.23 -3.97
CA LEU A 147 -10.59 7.96 -3.90
C LEU A 147 -10.20 6.61 -4.52
N LYS A 148 -11.17 5.82 -4.98
CA LYS A 148 -10.98 4.45 -5.48
C LYS A 148 -10.25 3.57 -4.46
N LEU A 149 -10.54 3.78 -3.19
CA LEU A 149 -10.02 3.01 -2.06
C LEU A 149 -11.12 2.09 -1.56
N ASP A 150 -10.72 0.98 -0.95
CA ASP A 150 -11.69 0.07 -0.35
C ASP A 150 -12.32 0.68 0.90
N LEU A 151 -13.57 0.27 1.21
CA LEU A 151 -14.27 0.75 2.40
C LEU A 151 -13.49 0.40 3.68
N GLY A 152 -12.90 -0.79 3.74
CA GLY A 152 -12.11 -1.25 4.88
C GLY A 152 -10.81 -0.46 5.06
N GLU A 153 -10.17 -0.02 3.97
CA GLU A 153 -8.99 0.84 4.04
C GLU A 153 -9.34 2.21 4.66
N ILE A 154 -10.48 2.79 4.29
CA ILE A 154 -10.94 4.07 4.84
C ILE A 154 -11.36 3.93 6.30
N GLU A 155 -12.08 2.87 6.65
CA GLU A 155 -12.47 2.58 8.03
C GLU A 155 -11.23 2.38 8.93
N LEU A 156 -10.21 1.69 8.43
CA LEU A 156 -8.94 1.53 9.12
C LEU A 156 -8.24 2.87 9.34
N ILE A 157 -8.18 3.73 8.31
CA ILE A 157 -7.54 5.06 8.42
C ILE A 157 -8.27 5.92 9.46
N ILE A 158 -9.60 5.94 9.46
CA ILE A 158 -10.40 6.73 10.41
C ILE A 158 -10.28 6.16 11.84
N SER A 159 -10.30 4.84 12.00
CA SER A 159 -10.18 4.21 13.32
C SER A 159 -8.84 4.51 13.99
N ILE A 160 -7.76 4.55 13.21
CA ILE A 160 -6.43 4.97 13.69
C ILE A 160 -6.42 6.46 14.06
N HIS A 161 -7.11 7.31 13.29
CA HIS A 161 -7.18 8.75 13.57
C HIS A 161 -7.99 9.09 14.84
N LYS A 162 -9.13 8.43 15.06
CA LYS A 162 -9.97 8.63 16.26
C LYS A 162 -9.37 8.02 17.53
N GLY A 163 -8.40 7.12 17.38
CA GLY A 163 -7.71 6.45 18.48
C GLY A 163 -6.40 7.13 18.93
N SER A 164 -5.98 8.22 18.29
CA SER A 164 -4.91 9.12 18.76
C SER A 164 -5.49 10.37 19.39
#